data_AF-W4LDH2-F1
#
_entry.id   AF-W4LDH2-F1
#
_cell.length_a   1.000
_cell.length_b   1.000
_cell.length_c   1.000
_cell.angle_alpha   90.00
_cell.angle_beta   90.00
_cell.angle_gamma   90.00
#
_symmetry.space_group_name_H-M   'P 1'
#
loop_
_entity.id
_entity.type
_entity.pdbx_description
1 polymer ?
#
loop_
_entity_poly.entity_id
_entity_poly.type
_entity_poly.pdbx_seq_one_letter_code
_entity_poly.pdbx_strand_id
1 'polypeptide(L)'
;TDICGMLVAGLRLGLPAEAWETFDKLREATVIAPETATMLRRMRGFRNILVHEYTQVDDQIVYQMASERLGDFEVFIREVLEHLADH
;
A
#
# COMPACT_ATOMS: atom_id res chain seq x y z
N THR A 1 0.00 5.19 0.38
CA THR A 1 0.05 5.63 -1.03
C THR A 1 1.29 6.46 -1.29
N ASP A 2 1.64 7.40 -0.41
CA ASP A 2 2.69 8.38 -0.69
C ASP A 2 4.08 7.74 -0.77
N ILE A 3 4.39 6.80 0.14
CA ILE A 3 5.62 6.00 0.08
C ILE A 3 5.72 5.24 -1.25
N CYS A 4 4.62 4.62 -1.71
CA CYS A 4 4.60 3.93 -2.99
C CYS A 4 4.83 4.89 -4.18
N GLY A 5 4.29 6.11 -4.10
CA GLY A 5 4.57 7.17 -5.08
C GLY A 5 6.04 7.59 -5.08
N MET A 6 6.63 7.78 -3.91
CA MET A 6 8.07 8.07 -3.76
C MET A 6 8.94 6.95 -4.32
N LEU A 7 8.59 5.69 -4.06
CA LEU A 7 9.31 4.53 -4.60
C LEU A 7 9.22 4.47 -6.13
N VAL A 8 8.01 4.64 -6.70
CA VAL A 8 7.83 4.67 -8.16
C VAL A 8 8.65 5.77 -8.82
N ALA A 9 8.70 6.96 -8.21
CA ALA A 9 9.51 8.07 -8.70
C ALA A 9 11.02 7.80 -8.56
N GLY A 10 11.46 7.33 -7.38
CA GLY A 10 12.86 7.05 -7.07
C GLY A 10 13.46 5.94 -7.93
N LEU A 11 12.67 4.87 -8.18
CA LEU A 11 13.05 3.74 -9.03
C LEU A 11 12.80 3.99 -10.52
N ARG A 12 12.30 5.19 -10.89
CA ARG A 12 12.03 5.61 -12.28
C ARG A 12 11.09 4.66 -13.05
N LEU A 13 10.05 4.14 -12.38
CA LEU A 13 9.10 3.16 -12.95
C LEU A 13 8.03 3.79 -13.87
N GLY A 14 8.29 5.00 -14.36
CA GLY A 14 7.35 5.82 -15.12
C GLY A 14 6.25 6.45 -14.24
N LEU A 15 5.66 7.52 -14.75
CA LEU A 15 4.58 8.22 -14.05
C LEU A 15 3.31 7.36 -14.06
N PRO A 16 2.67 7.12 -12.90
CA PRO A 16 1.33 6.56 -12.88
C PRO A 16 0.37 7.60 -13.46
N ALA A 17 -0.55 7.18 -14.32
CA ALA A 17 -1.65 8.03 -14.79
C ALA A 17 -2.59 8.36 -13.62
N GLU A 18 -2.75 7.41 -12.69
CA GLU A 18 -3.59 7.57 -11.51
C GLU A 18 -2.89 7.11 -10.22
N ALA A 19 -3.23 7.75 -9.09
CA ALA A 19 -2.57 7.45 -7.81
C ALA A 19 -2.72 6.00 -7.34
N TRP A 20 -3.69 5.23 -7.85
CA TRP A 20 -3.90 3.82 -7.51
C TRP A 20 -3.03 2.85 -8.32
N GLU A 21 -2.47 3.29 -9.45
CA GLU A 21 -1.58 2.48 -10.29
C GLU A 21 -0.17 2.32 -9.69
N THR A 22 0.15 3.08 -8.63
CA THR A 22 1.46 2.97 -7.95
C THR A 22 1.73 1.54 -7.46
N PHE A 23 0.72 0.83 -6.97
CA PHE A 23 0.90 -0.55 -6.50
C PHE A 23 1.17 -1.52 -7.66
N ASP A 24 0.53 -1.31 -8.80
CA ASP A 24 0.75 -2.13 -9.99
C ASP A 24 2.14 -1.92 -10.58
N LYS A 25 2.62 -0.67 -10.63
CA LYS A 25 4.00 -0.37 -11.03
C LYS A 25 5.05 -1.03 -10.14
N LEU A 26 4.86 -1.00 -8.82
CA LEU A 26 5.76 -1.66 -7.89
C LEU A 26 5.75 -3.19 -8.06
N ARG A 27 4.57 -3.78 -8.29
CA ARG A 27 4.42 -5.21 -8.57
C ARG A 27 5.09 -5.60 -9.90
N GLU A 28 4.88 -4.84 -10.96
CA GLU A 28 5.47 -5.07 -12.28
C GLU A 28 7.00 -4.97 -12.25
N ALA A 29 7.53 -4.05 -11.45
CA ALA A 29 8.95 -3.94 -11.19
C ALA A 29 9.47 -4.96 -10.16
N THR A 30 8.65 -5.91 -9.72
CA THR A 30 8.99 -6.95 -8.73
C THR A 30 9.49 -6.41 -7.38
N VAL A 31 9.12 -5.17 -7.04
CA VAL A 31 9.43 -4.54 -5.74
C VAL A 31 8.58 -5.15 -4.63
N ILE A 32 7.35 -5.55 -4.96
CA ILE A 32 6.40 -6.15 -4.03
C ILE A 32 5.70 -7.35 -4.67
N ALA A 33 5.27 -8.30 -3.84
CA ALA A 33 4.53 -9.46 -4.31
C ALA A 33 3.10 -9.08 -4.78
N PRO A 34 2.47 -9.88 -5.67
CA PRO A 34 1.07 -9.68 -6.08
C PRO A 34 0.08 -9.62 -4.91
N GLU A 35 0.33 -10.40 -3.86
CA GLU A 35 -0.45 -10.45 -2.63
C GLU A 35 -0.35 -9.12 -1.89
N THR A 36 0.86 -8.58 -1.74
CA THR A 36 1.14 -7.28 -1.12
C THR A 36 0.45 -6.15 -1.89
N ALA A 37 0.51 -6.15 -3.22
CA ALA A 37 -0.19 -5.16 -4.05
C ALA A 37 -1.72 -5.22 -3.85
N THR A 38 -2.28 -6.43 -3.71
CA THR A 38 -3.71 -6.63 -3.47
C THR A 38 -4.13 -6.19 -2.07
N MET A 39 -3.31 -6.48 -1.06
CA MET A 39 -3.49 -5.99 0.30
C MET A 39 -3.49 -4.46 0.34
N LEU A 40 -2.51 -3.79 -0.28
CA LEU A 40 -2.42 -2.33 -0.33
C LEU A 40 -3.62 -1.68 -1.02
N ARG A 41 -4.16 -2.30 -2.08
CA ARG A 41 -5.40 -1.85 -2.73
C ARG A 41 -6.59 -1.89 -1.77
N ARG A 42 -6.75 -2.98 -1.01
CA ARG A 42 -7.83 -3.11 -0.01
C ARG A 42 -7.69 -2.06 1.09
N MET A 43 -6.47 -1.83 1.58
CA MET A 43 -6.22 -0.81 2.60
C MET A 43 -6.52 0.60 2.12
N ARG A 44 -6.17 0.93 0.86
CA ARG A 44 -6.54 2.21 0.24
C ARG A 44 -8.07 2.36 0.17
N GLY A 45 -8.78 1.30 -0.21
CA GLY A 45 -10.25 1.28 -0.23
C GLY A 45 -10.83 1.55 1.15
N PHE A 46 -10.34 0.84 2.17
CA PHE A 46 -10.76 1.04 3.56
C PHE A 46 -10.51 2.48 4.03
N ARG A 47 -9.31 3.03 3.80
CA ARG A 47 -9.01 4.45 4.10
C ARG A 47 -10.01 5.40 3.42
N ASN A 48 -10.36 5.14 2.16
CA ASN A 48 -11.30 5.99 1.45
C ASN A 48 -12.69 5.92 2.06
N ILE A 49 -13.18 4.75 2.46
CA ILE A 49 -14.45 4.61 3.19
C ILE A 49 -14.38 5.40 4.50
N LEU A 50 -13.32 5.23 5.29
CA LEU A 50 -13.16 5.98 6.54
C LEU A 50 -13.22 7.50 6.35
N VAL A 51 -12.64 8.04 5.29
CA VAL A 51 -12.68 9.49 5.03
C VAL A 51 -14.07 9.97 4.65
N HIS A 52 -14.83 9.17 3.88
CA HIS A 52 -16.16 9.57 3.39
C HIS A 52 -17.28 9.29 4.42
N GLU A 53 -17.12 8.26 5.25
CA GLU A 53 -18.14 7.76 6.17
C GLU A 53 -17.70 7.86 7.63
N TYR A 54 -16.69 8.69 7.97
CA TYR A 54 -16.11 8.76 9.31
C TYR A 54 -17.12 8.96 10.45
N THR A 55 -18.25 9.61 10.19
CA THR A 55 -19.33 9.83 11.17
C THR A 55 -20.27 8.64 11.36
N GLN A 56 -20.22 7.65 10.47
CA GLN A 56 -21.07 6.45 10.48
C GLN A 56 -20.28 5.17 10.75
N VAL A 57 -18.96 5.18 10.60
CA VAL A 57 -18.11 4.01 10.86
C VAL A 57 -17.87 3.85 12.37
N ASP A 58 -18.10 2.64 12.87
CA ASP A 58 -17.86 2.25 14.26
C ASP A 58 -16.36 2.24 14.58
N ASP A 59 -15.94 3.04 15.57
CA ASP A 59 -14.56 3.13 16.06
C ASP A 59 -13.96 1.76 16.42
N GLN A 60 -14.77 0.81 16.87
CA GLN A 60 -14.34 -0.53 17.20
C GLN A 60 -13.86 -1.31 15.96
N ILE A 61 -14.55 -1.13 14.82
CA ILE A 61 -14.16 -1.74 13.54
C ILE A 61 -12.85 -1.11 13.03
N VAL A 62 -12.70 0.20 13.19
CA VAL A 62 -11.46 0.91 12.83
C VAL A 62 -10.29 0.40 13.66
N TYR A 63 -10.48 0.32 14.98
CA TYR A 63 -9.46 -0.16 15.91
C TYR A 63 -9.06 -1.61 15.61
N GLN A 64 -10.02 -2.49 15.36
CA GLN A 64 -9.76 -3.89 15.03
C GLN A 64 -8.95 -4.00 13.73
N MET A 65 -9.37 -3.32 12.67
CA MET A 65 -8.66 -3.36 11.37
C MET A 65 -7.25 -2.75 11.46
N ALA A 66 -7.08 -1.68 12.23
CA ALA A 66 -5.77 -1.07 12.45
C ALA A 66 -4.82 -1.98 13.25
N SER A 67 -5.35 -2.74 14.22
CA SER A 67 -4.56 -3.61 15.09
C SER A 67 -4.20 -4.94 14.45
N GLU A 68 -5.14 -5.56 13.72
CA GLU A 68 -4.97 -6.91 13.15
C GLU A 68 -4.09 -6.93 11.89
N ARG A 69 -3.92 -5.77 11.22
CA ARG A 69 -3.21 -5.68 9.94
C ARG A 69 -1.82 -5.07 10.05
N LEU A 70 -1.29 -4.88 11.26
CA LEU A 70 0.06 -4.35 11.44
C LEU A 70 1.13 -5.24 10.79
N GLY A 71 0.95 -6.57 10.82
CA GLY A 71 1.84 -7.51 10.16
C GLY A 71 1.88 -7.37 8.64
N ASP A 72 0.81 -6.89 8.01
CA ASP A 72 0.79 -6.63 6.55
C ASP A 72 1.80 -5.53 6.17
N PHE A 73 2.03 -4.55 7.05
CA PHE A 73 3.05 -3.51 6.85
C PHE A 73 4.47 -4.06 6.97
N GLU A 74 4.71 -5.00 7.89
CA GLU A 74 6.03 -5.63 8.04
C GLU A 74 6.42 -6.40 6.77
N VAL A 75 5.46 -7.09 6.15
CA VAL A 75 5.66 -7.78 4.87
C VAL A 75 6.04 -6.78 3.78
N PHE A 76 5.28 -5.68 3.64
CA PHE A 76 5.58 -4.65 2.65
C PHE A 76 6.97 -4.02 2.86
N ILE A 77 7.32 -3.67 4.11
CA ILE A 77 8.62 -3.08 4.44
C ILE A 77 9.75 -4.04 4.09
N ARG A 78 9.61 -5.32 4.43
CA ARG A 78 10.61 -6.35 4.11
C ARG A 78 10.83 -6.46 2.61
N GLU A 79 9.77 -6.59 1.82
CA GLU A 79 9.87 -6.70 0.35
C GLU A 79 10.58 -5.50 -0.28
N VAL A 80 10.27 -4.28 0.19
CA VAL A 80 10.94 -3.06 -0.26
C VAL A 80 12.41 -3.05 0.11
N LEU A 81 12.76 -3.42 1.35
CA LEU A 81 14.16 -3.44 1.81
C LEU A 81 14.99 -4.50 1.08
N GLU A 82 14.43 -5.69 0.85
CA GLU A 82 15.06 -6.75 0.06
C GLU A 82 15.33 -6.25 -1.36
N HIS A 83 14.34 -5.67 -2.03
CA HIS A 83 14.51 -5.12 -3.37
C HIS A 83 15.60 -4.03 -3.44
N LEU A 84 15.66 -3.14 -2.44
CA LEU A 84 16.64 -2.06 -2.38
C LEU A 84 18.05 -2.53 -1.96
N ALA A 85 18.19 -3.69 -1.33
CA ALA A 85 19.48 -4.25 -0.96
C ALA A 85 20.13 -5.03 -2.13
N ASP A 86 19.30 -5.57 -3.02
CA ASP A 86 19.74 -6.34 -4.19
C ASP A 86 20.17 -5.46 -5.39
N HIS A 87 20.03 -4.13 -5.28
CA HIS A 87 20.35 -3.13 -6.33
C HIS A 87 21.26 -2.02 -5.80
#